data_AF-A0A960MF81-F1
#
_entry.id   AF-A0A960MF81-F1
#
_cell.length_a   1.000
_cell.length_b   1.000
_cell.length_c   1.000
_cell.angle_alpha   90.00
_cell.angle_beta   90.00
_cell.angle_gamma   90.00
#
_symmetry.space_group_name_H-M   'P 1'
#
loop_
_entity.id
_entity.type
_entity.pdbx_description
1 polymer ?
#
loop_
_entity_poly.entity_id
_entity_poly.type
_entity_poly.pdbx_seq_one_letter_code
_entity_poly.pdbx_strand_id
1 'polypeptide(L)'
;QEALVTSGLSGQQFIRSGKLAVLGAWVVRQLVEEIGLRLWDLKWEFAKDGDELVFVDTIDTDSFRATLFLEADGRRFVTHYNKQAIRDYFLILHGDWISAIQEAKARGAAEGLAFTELLKAGQDSGVYPVTPSVNPAFVTIQQTKMDAIRDYLLGRNSADSTRETLQKAGLDEIGFYRAAGKLEAFAKLNGI
;
A
#
# COMPACT_ATOMS: atom_id res chain seq x y z
N GLN A 1 18.15 -7.23 -18.45
CA GLN A 1 19.53 -6.90 -18.82
C GLN A 1 20.00 -5.63 -18.14
N GLU A 2 19.25 -4.54 -18.17
CA GLU A 2 19.60 -3.30 -17.44
C GLU A 2 19.85 -3.53 -15.95
N ALA A 3 18.94 -4.22 -15.24
CA ALA A 3 19.09 -4.51 -13.81
C ALA A 3 20.39 -5.29 -13.45
N LEU A 4 20.92 -6.12 -14.34
CA LEU A 4 22.21 -6.80 -14.12
C LEU A 4 23.38 -5.81 -14.22
N VAL A 5 23.30 -4.89 -15.18
CA VAL A 5 24.35 -3.88 -15.43
C VAL A 5 24.38 -2.84 -14.30
N THR A 6 23.21 -2.44 -13.77
CA THR A 6 23.12 -1.40 -12.73
C THR A 6 23.37 -1.91 -11.30
N SER A 7 23.18 -3.21 -11.05
CA SER A 7 23.21 -3.76 -9.68
C SER A 7 24.62 -4.07 -9.14
N GLY A 8 25.66 -4.07 -9.98
CA GLY A 8 27.01 -4.47 -9.57
C GLY A 8 27.15 -5.96 -9.20
N LEU A 9 26.15 -6.78 -9.53
CA LEU A 9 26.15 -8.21 -9.29
C LEU A 9 26.81 -8.97 -10.45
N SER A 10 27.50 -10.06 -10.14
CA SER A 10 27.86 -11.04 -11.16
C SER A 10 26.60 -11.71 -11.74
N GLY A 11 26.69 -12.31 -12.93
CA GLY A 11 25.56 -13.05 -13.51
C GLY A 11 25.03 -14.16 -12.59
N GLN A 12 25.90 -14.85 -11.86
CA GLN A 12 25.51 -15.86 -10.87
C GLN A 12 24.81 -15.25 -9.65
N GLN A 13 25.32 -14.12 -9.14
CA GLN A 13 24.68 -13.38 -8.05
C GLN A 13 23.29 -12.89 -8.46
N PHE A 14 23.14 -12.37 -9.68
CA PHE A 14 21.85 -11.95 -10.19
C PHE A 14 20.85 -13.11 -10.27
N ILE A 15 21.26 -14.28 -10.78
CA ILE A 15 20.41 -15.48 -10.78
C ILE A 15 20.03 -15.90 -9.35
N ARG A 16 20.99 -15.86 -8.41
CA ARG A 16 20.75 -16.17 -7.00
C ARG A 16 19.73 -15.20 -6.38
N SER A 17 19.82 -13.91 -6.68
CA SER A 17 18.84 -12.90 -6.22
C SER A 17 17.43 -13.21 -6.72
N GLY A 18 17.28 -13.62 -7.99
CA GLY A 18 15.99 -14.01 -8.54
C GLY A 18 15.39 -15.24 -7.84
N LYS A 19 16.22 -16.25 -7.55
CA LYS A 19 15.78 -17.44 -6.77
C LYS A 19 15.34 -17.06 -5.37
N LEU A 20 16.10 -16.22 -4.68
CA LEU A 20 15.75 -15.72 -3.34
C LEU A 20 14.44 -14.93 -3.38
N ALA A 21 14.27 -14.04 -4.36
CA ALA A 21 13.05 -13.25 -4.52
C ALA A 21 11.80 -14.14 -4.70
N VAL A 22 11.89 -15.20 -5.51
CA VAL A 22 10.78 -16.14 -5.72
C VAL A 22 10.48 -16.95 -4.47
N LEU A 23 11.50 -17.46 -3.78
CA LEU A 23 11.32 -18.22 -2.54
C LEU A 23 10.73 -17.35 -1.42
N GLY A 24 11.27 -16.14 -1.22
CA GLY A 24 10.72 -15.17 -0.28
C GLY A 24 9.28 -14.81 -0.60
N ALA A 25 8.96 -14.60 -1.89
CA ALA A 25 7.59 -14.32 -2.32
C ALA A 25 6.64 -15.49 -2.05
N TRP A 26 7.10 -16.73 -2.24
CA TRP A 26 6.31 -17.90 -1.91
C TRP A 26 6.00 -17.98 -0.40
N VAL A 27 6.97 -17.70 0.46
CA VAL A 27 6.76 -17.67 1.93
C VAL A 27 5.74 -16.60 2.31
N VAL A 28 5.89 -15.37 1.82
CA VAL A 28 4.92 -14.30 2.12
C VAL A 28 3.55 -14.65 1.58
N ARG A 29 3.46 -15.22 0.38
CA ARG A 29 2.20 -15.67 -0.22
C ARG A 29 1.48 -16.67 0.69
N GLN A 30 2.19 -17.69 1.19
CA GLN A 30 1.59 -18.67 2.10
C GLN A 30 1.01 -17.98 3.34
N LEU A 31 1.77 -17.08 3.97
CA LEU A 31 1.35 -16.37 5.18
C LEU A 31 0.09 -15.51 4.97
N VAL A 32 0.02 -14.76 3.87
CA VAL A 32 -1.11 -13.84 3.63
C VAL A 32 -2.34 -14.55 3.06
N GLU A 33 -2.15 -15.58 2.22
CA GLU A 33 -3.27 -16.38 1.68
C GLU A 33 -3.93 -17.25 2.75
N GLU A 34 -3.17 -17.71 3.75
CA GLU A 34 -3.70 -18.44 4.89
C GLU A 34 -4.73 -17.62 5.68
N ILE A 35 -4.50 -16.32 5.86
CA ILE A 35 -5.46 -15.39 6.50
C ILE A 35 -6.50 -14.81 5.54
N GLY A 36 -6.58 -15.36 4.32
CA GLY A 36 -7.61 -15.04 3.33
C GLY A 36 -7.29 -13.88 2.39
N LEU A 37 -6.12 -13.27 2.47
CA LEU A 37 -5.71 -12.20 1.56
C LEU A 37 -5.13 -12.77 0.26
N ARG A 38 -5.35 -12.08 -0.86
CA ARG A 38 -4.70 -12.39 -2.13
C ARG A 38 -3.49 -11.49 -2.33
N LEU A 39 -2.32 -12.08 -2.50
CA LEU A 39 -1.09 -11.38 -2.85
C LEU A 39 -1.04 -11.06 -4.35
N TRP A 40 -0.69 -9.82 -4.70
CA TRP A 40 -0.53 -9.35 -6.09
C TRP A 40 0.91 -9.14 -6.49
N ASP A 41 1.68 -8.44 -5.64
CA ASP A 41 3.07 -8.10 -5.87
C ASP A 41 3.80 -7.81 -4.55
N LEU A 42 5.13 -7.81 -4.65
CA LEU A 42 6.10 -7.64 -3.58
C LEU A 42 7.27 -6.82 -4.10
N LYS A 43 7.88 -6.05 -3.21
CA LYS A 43 9.16 -5.37 -3.44
C LYS A 43 10.20 -5.99 -2.50
N TRP A 44 11.31 -6.44 -3.06
CA TRP A 44 12.48 -6.92 -2.31
C TRP A 44 13.64 -5.96 -2.47
N GLU A 45 14.39 -5.75 -1.39
CA GLU A 45 15.73 -5.16 -1.44
C GLU A 45 16.76 -6.20 -1.03
N PHE A 46 17.84 -6.27 -1.79
CA PHE A 46 18.96 -7.17 -1.52
C PHE A 46 20.23 -6.33 -1.37
N ALA A 47 21.00 -6.60 -0.31
CA ALA A 47 22.36 -6.12 -0.20
C ALA A 47 23.33 -7.26 -0.50
N LYS A 48 24.52 -6.87 -0.93
CA LYS A 48 25.66 -7.76 -1.14
C LYS A 48 26.64 -7.57 0.01
N ASP A 49 27.01 -8.68 0.64
CA ASP A 49 28.10 -8.74 1.61
C ASP A 49 29.12 -9.78 1.13
N GLY A 50 30.27 -9.32 0.63
CA GLY A 50 31.22 -10.19 -0.06
C GLY A 50 30.56 -10.89 -1.26
N ASP A 51 30.48 -12.22 -1.23
CA ASP A 51 29.82 -13.03 -2.26
C ASP A 51 28.36 -13.42 -1.92
N GLU A 52 27.91 -13.08 -0.72
CA GLU A 52 26.58 -13.40 -0.23
C GLU A 52 25.56 -12.31 -0.58
N LEU A 53 24.31 -12.75 -0.72
CA LEU A 53 23.17 -11.87 -0.88
C LEU A 53 22.26 -12.01 0.33
N VAL A 54 21.90 -10.88 0.92
CA VAL A 54 21.04 -10.83 2.10
C VAL A 54 19.81 -9.99 1.81
N PHE A 55 18.66 -10.41 2.36
CA PHE A 55 17.48 -9.57 2.39
C PHE A 55 17.76 -8.36 3.29
N VAL A 56 17.48 -7.17 2.77
CA VAL A 56 17.54 -5.91 3.53
C VAL A 56 16.20 -5.19 3.40
N ASP A 57 16.06 -4.09 4.13
CA ASP A 57 14.81 -3.34 4.30
C ASP A 57 13.76 -4.07 5.15
N THR A 58 12.65 -3.40 5.47
CA THR A 58 11.53 -4.00 6.21
C THR A 58 10.59 -4.77 5.28
N ILE A 59 10.14 -5.93 5.75
CA ILE A 59 9.05 -6.68 5.13
C ILE A 59 7.80 -6.37 5.94
N ASP A 60 7.12 -5.30 5.55
CA ASP A 60 5.87 -4.88 6.17
C ASP A 60 4.77 -4.70 5.09
N THR A 61 3.60 -4.24 5.51
CA THR A 61 2.45 -3.98 4.64
C THR A 61 2.69 -2.88 3.61
N ASP A 62 3.84 -2.22 3.63
CA ASP A 62 4.24 -1.25 2.63
C ASP A 62 5.01 -1.91 1.48
N SER A 63 5.59 -3.10 1.75
CA SER A 63 6.44 -3.87 0.83
C SER A 63 5.66 -4.86 -0.04
N PHE A 64 4.34 -5.00 0.18
CA PHE A 64 3.48 -5.86 -0.63
C PHE A 64 2.11 -5.26 -0.94
N ARG A 65 1.47 -5.81 -1.98
CA ARG A 65 0.06 -5.56 -2.28
C ARG A 65 -0.76 -6.80 -2.04
N ALA A 66 -1.57 -6.76 -0.98
CA ALA A 66 -2.52 -7.81 -0.64
C ALA A 66 -3.93 -7.25 -0.55
N THR A 67 -4.91 -8.05 -0.96
CA THR A 67 -6.32 -7.63 -1.04
C THR A 67 -7.29 -8.69 -0.57
N LEU A 68 -8.49 -8.30 -0.18
CA LEU A 68 -9.60 -9.20 0.07
C LEU A 68 -10.78 -8.87 -0.85
N PHE A 69 -11.42 -9.91 -1.40
CA PHE A 69 -12.66 -9.77 -2.16
C PHE A 69 -13.84 -9.78 -1.18
N LEU A 70 -14.70 -8.79 -1.27
CA LEU A 70 -15.85 -8.62 -0.38
C LEU A 70 -17.11 -8.32 -1.17
N GLU A 71 -18.23 -8.83 -0.68
CA GLU A 71 -19.56 -8.54 -1.23
C GLU A 71 -20.26 -7.54 -0.30
N ALA A 72 -20.79 -6.45 -0.87
CA ALA A 72 -21.58 -5.46 -0.16
C ALA A 72 -22.60 -4.84 -1.11
N ASP A 73 -23.86 -4.68 -0.65
CA ASP A 73 -24.96 -4.12 -1.46
C ASP A 73 -25.16 -4.80 -2.83
N GLY A 74 -24.95 -6.12 -2.88
CA GLY A 74 -25.05 -6.90 -4.12
C GLY A 74 -23.93 -6.64 -5.14
N ARG A 75 -22.85 -5.97 -4.72
CA ARG A 75 -21.68 -5.67 -5.53
C ARG A 75 -20.43 -6.29 -4.91
N ARG A 76 -19.48 -6.62 -5.78
CA ARG A 76 -18.18 -7.15 -5.37
C ARG A 76 -17.12 -6.07 -5.40
N PHE A 77 -16.33 -6.01 -4.34
CA PHE A 77 -15.22 -5.07 -4.15
C PHE A 77 -13.93 -5.82 -3.87
N VAL A 78 -12.80 -5.20 -4.22
CA VAL A 78 -11.46 -5.56 -3.81
C VAL A 78 -10.99 -4.52 -2.80
N THR A 79 -10.75 -4.91 -1.55
CA THR A 79 -10.23 -3.99 -0.54
C THR A 79 -8.74 -4.20 -0.32
N HIS A 80 -8.00 -3.12 -0.17
CA HIS A 80 -6.56 -3.13 0.04
C HIS A 80 -6.20 -3.24 1.53
N TYR A 81 -5.16 -4.02 1.85
CA TYR A 81 -4.62 -4.23 3.20
C TYR A 81 -3.15 -3.81 3.26
N ASN A 82 -2.86 -2.70 2.59
CA ASN A 82 -1.52 -2.15 2.39
C ASN A 82 -1.63 -0.63 2.11
N LYS A 83 -0.50 0.04 1.81
CA LYS A 83 -0.46 1.48 1.44
C LYS A 83 -1.43 1.91 0.34
N GLN A 84 -1.96 0.99 -0.47
CA GLN A 84 -2.91 1.36 -1.49
C GLN A 84 -4.23 1.89 -0.89
N ALA A 85 -4.68 1.39 0.26
CA ALA A 85 -5.90 1.86 0.91
C ALA A 85 -5.86 3.36 1.25
N ILE A 86 -4.73 3.84 1.80
CA ILE A 86 -4.58 5.27 2.11
C ILE A 86 -4.38 6.14 0.86
N ARG A 87 -3.77 5.59 -0.21
CA ARG A 87 -3.69 6.29 -1.51
C ARG A 87 -5.07 6.51 -2.10
N ASP A 88 -5.91 5.48 -2.08
CA ASP A 88 -7.29 5.55 -2.56
C ASP A 88 -8.11 6.53 -1.71
N TYR A 89 -7.93 6.53 -0.39
CA TYR A 89 -8.54 7.50 0.52
C TYR A 89 -8.25 8.94 0.10
N PHE A 90 -6.98 9.30 -0.10
CA PHE A 90 -6.62 10.66 -0.52
C PHE A 90 -7.15 10.97 -1.92
N LEU A 91 -7.12 10.02 -2.85
CA LEU A 91 -7.65 10.23 -4.20
C LEU A 91 -9.17 10.48 -4.19
N ILE A 92 -9.92 9.75 -3.36
CA ILE A 92 -11.38 9.81 -3.29
C ILE A 92 -11.87 11.05 -2.52
N LEU A 93 -11.22 11.37 -1.40
CA LEU A 93 -11.67 12.42 -0.48
C LEU A 93 -10.93 13.75 -0.60
N HIS A 94 -9.72 13.74 -1.13
CA HIS A 94 -8.81 14.89 -1.18
C HIS A 94 -8.12 15.02 -2.54
N GLY A 95 -8.87 14.75 -3.61
CA GLY A 95 -8.34 14.76 -4.98
C GLY A 95 -7.80 16.11 -5.43
N ASP A 96 -8.36 17.20 -4.92
CA ASP A 96 -7.87 18.58 -5.10
C ASP A 96 -6.45 18.76 -4.54
N TRP A 97 -6.20 18.22 -3.34
CA TRP A 97 -4.88 18.23 -2.72
C TRP A 97 -3.86 17.39 -3.49
N ILE A 98 -4.28 16.23 -4.01
CA ILE A 98 -3.45 15.43 -4.90
C ILE A 98 -3.08 16.20 -6.17
N SER A 99 -4.05 16.88 -6.80
CA SER A 99 -3.80 17.72 -7.97
C SER A 99 -2.81 18.85 -7.69
N ALA A 100 -2.95 19.54 -6.55
CA ALA A 100 -2.02 20.59 -6.13
C ALA A 100 -0.58 20.08 -5.95
N ILE A 101 -0.40 18.88 -5.35
CA ILE A 101 0.93 18.26 -5.25
C ILE A 101 1.51 17.97 -6.63
N GLN A 102 0.70 17.46 -7.56
CA GLN A 102 1.16 17.15 -8.92
C GLN A 102 1.57 18.42 -9.68
N GLU A 103 0.81 19.50 -9.54
CA GLU A 103 1.15 20.80 -10.12
C GLU A 103 2.46 21.34 -9.53
N ALA A 104 2.60 21.33 -8.20
CA ALA A 104 3.83 21.77 -7.53
C ALA A 104 5.06 20.96 -7.95
N LYS A 105 4.91 19.64 -8.16
CA LYS A 105 5.97 18.75 -8.67
C LYS A 105 6.35 19.08 -10.10
N ALA A 106 5.37 19.27 -10.98
CA ALA A 106 5.60 19.61 -12.38
C ALA A 106 6.34 20.94 -12.50
N ARG A 107 5.92 21.95 -11.73
CA ARG A 107 6.59 23.25 -11.65
C ARG A 107 7.99 23.14 -11.05
N GLY A 108 8.16 22.43 -9.96
CA GLY A 108 9.48 22.22 -9.35
C GLY A 108 10.48 21.58 -10.31
N ALA A 109 10.03 20.60 -11.10
CA ALA A 109 10.86 19.97 -12.14
C ALA A 109 11.24 20.94 -13.27
N ALA A 110 10.33 21.82 -13.68
CA ALA A 110 10.56 22.80 -14.75
C ALA A 110 11.42 23.99 -14.29
N GLU A 111 11.24 24.45 -13.05
CA GLU A 111 11.87 25.65 -12.49
C GLU A 111 13.16 25.32 -11.72
N GLY A 112 13.48 24.03 -11.49
CA GLY A 112 14.64 23.60 -10.71
C GLY A 112 14.50 23.87 -9.21
N LEU A 113 13.27 24.00 -8.71
CA LEU A 113 12.95 24.30 -7.32
C LEU A 113 12.43 23.07 -6.58
N ALA A 114 12.61 23.06 -5.25
CA ALA A 114 12.04 22.03 -4.41
C ALA A 114 10.49 22.14 -4.41
N PHE A 115 9.80 21.11 -4.91
CA PHE A 115 8.33 21.13 -4.99
C PHE A 115 7.65 21.37 -3.63
N THR A 116 8.29 20.97 -2.53
CA THR A 116 7.79 21.17 -1.17
C THR A 116 7.70 22.65 -0.79
N GLU A 117 8.64 23.47 -1.28
CA GLU A 117 8.62 24.92 -1.05
C GLU A 117 7.52 25.57 -1.87
N LEU A 118 7.37 25.17 -3.14
CA LEU A 118 6.29 25.63 -4.02
C LEU A 118 4.91 25.27 -3.47
N LEU A 119 4.75 24.02 -2.99
CA LEU A 119 3.50 23.57 -2.39
C LEU A 119 3.19 24.38 -1.13
N LYS A 120 4.17 24.57 -0.24
CA LYS A 120 3.97 25.32 1.00
C LYS A 120 3.60 26.78 0.73
N ALA A 121 4.30 27.46 -0.18
CA ALA A 121 3.98 28.83 -0.56
C ALA A 121 2.58 28.95 -1.18
N GLY A 122 2.18 27.97 -2.01
CA GLY A 122 0.82 27.90 -2.55
C GLY A 122 -0.25 27.67 -1.47
N GLN A 123 0.06 26.88 -0.44
CA GLN A 123 -0.84 26.68 0.71
C GLN A 123 -0.94 27.94 1.58
N ASP A 124 0.19 28.58 1.90
CA ASP A 124 0.25 29.80 2.71
C ASP A 124 -0.48 30.99 2.04
N SER A 125 -0.50 31.02 0.70
CA SER A 125 -1.23 32.02 -0.11
C SER A 125 -2.67 31.63 -0.44
N GLY A 126 -3.13 30.43 -0.05
CA GLY A 126 -4.48 29.93 -0.31
C GLY A 126 -4.74 29.47 -1.75
N VAL A 127 -3.72 29.39 -2.60
CA VAL A 127 -3.81 28.85 -3.97
C VAL A 127 -3.97 27.33 -3.96
N TYR A 128 -3.30 26.65 -3.03
CA TYR A 128 -3.40 25.20 -2.85
C TYR A 128 -4.14 24.85 -1.56
N PRO A 129 -4.90 23.74 -1.54
CA PRO A 129 -5.52 23.26 -0.31
C PRO A 129 -4.46 22.86 0.72
N VAL A 130 -4.76 23.14 1.98
CA VAL A 130 -3.94 22.70 3.11
C VAL A 130 -3.84 21.19 3.18
N THR A 131 -2.77 20.69 3.80
CA THR A 131 -2.60 19.24 3.99
C THR A 131 -3.75 18.66 4.83
N PRO A 132 -4.54 17.73 4.27
CA PRO A 132 -5.70 17.18 4.94
C PRO A 132 -5.28 16.29 6.11
N SER A 133 -6.06 16.35 7.19
CA SER A 133 -5.98 15.36 8.27
C SER A 133 -6.78 14.12 7.88
N VAL A 134 -6.23 12.93 8.15
CA VAL A 134 -6.94 11.67 7.89
C VAL A 134 -8.08 11.50 8.90
N ASN A 135 -9.25 11.11 8.42
CA ASN A 135 -10.41 10.88 9.28
C ASN A 135 -10.10 9.78 10.32
N PRO A 136 -10.26 10.04 11.63
CA PRO A 136 -9.96 9.06 12.67
C PRO A 136 -10.68 7.72 12.51
N ALA A 137 -11.92 7.71 12.01
CA ALA A 137 -12.64 6.46 11.76
C ALA A 137 -11.96 5.59 10.70
N PHE A 138 -11.43 6.22 9.64
CA PHE A 138 -10.64 5.50 8.64
C PHE A 138 -9.33 4.99 9.22
N VAL A 139 -8.65 5.79 10.06
CA VAL A 139 -7.42 5.36 10.76
C VAL A 139 -7.68 4.13 11.62
N THR A 140 -8.77 4.09 12.40
CA THR A 140 -9.13 2.92 13.22
C THR A 140 -9.37 1.66 12.38
N ILE A 141 -10.01 1.79 11.22
CA ILE A 141 -10.20 0.67 10.29
C ILE A 141 -8.85 0.14 9.80
N GLN A 142 -7.95 1.02 9.37
CA GLN A 142 -6.62 0.61 8.91
C GLN A 142 -5.79 0.00 10.04
N GLN A 143 -5.84 0.57 11.25
CA GLN A 143 -5.19 -0.01 12.43
C GLN A 143 -5.68 -1.44 12.71
N THR A 144 -7.01 -1.65 12.68
CA THR A 144 -7.59 -2.99 12.86
C THR A 144 -7.05 -3.99 11.85
N LYS A 145 -6.91 -3.59 10.58
CA LYS A 145 -6.31 -4.44 9.54
C LYS A 145 -4.85 -4.79 9.85
N MET A 146 -4.04 -3.79 10.20
CA MET A 146 -2.61 -3.98 10.48
C MET A 146 -2.38 -4.80 11.74
N ASP A 147 -3.15 -4.55 12.80
CA ASP A 147 -3.08 -5.27 14.06
C ASP A 147 -3.45 -6.74 13.88
N ALA A 148 -4.49 -7.05 13.11
CA ALA A 148 -4.87 -8.43 12.80
C ALA A 148 -3.75 -9.20 12.10
N ILE A 149 -3.11 -8.59 11.08
CA ILE A 149 -1.97 -9.18 10.36
C ILE A 149 -0.77 -9.36 11.32
N ARG A 150 -0.42 -8.33 12.09
CA ARG A 150 0.68 -8.40 13.06
C ARG A 150 0.46 -9.51 14.08
N ASP A 151 -0.72 -9.55 14.69
CA ASP A 151 -1.02 -10.48 15.77
C ASP A 151 -1.08 -11.93 15.27
N TYR A 152 -1.48 -12.14 14.01
CA TYR A 152 -1.30 -13.42 13.33
C TYR A 152 0.18 -13.81 13.18
N LEU A 153 1.01 -12.91 12.64
CA LEU A 153 2.44 -13.16 12.44
C LEU A 153 3.20 -13.42 13.75
N LEU A 154 2.73 -12.85 14.86
CA LEU A 154 3.27 -13.08 16.20
C LEU A 154 2.68 -14.31 16.90
N GLY A 155 1.82 -15.08 16.23
CA GLY A 155 1.20 -16.29 16.79
C GLY A 155 0.19 -16.02 17.90
N ARG A 156 -0.34 -14.79 18.00
CA ARG A 156 -1.33 -14.39 19.02
C ARG A 156 -2.76 -14.75 18.61
N ASN A 157 -3.02 -14.81 17.30
CA ASN A 157 -4.32 -15.16 16.72
C ASN A 157 -4.19 -16.35 15.77
N SER A 158 -5.28 -17.10 15.62
CA SER A 158 -5.39 -18.14 14.58
C SER A 158 -5.64 -17.52 13.19
N ALA A 159 -5.40 -18.29 12.14
CA ALA A 159 -5.71 -17.87 10.78
C ALA A 159 -7.21 -17.55 10.59
N ASP A 160 -8.10 -18.36 11.18
CA ASP A 160 -9.56 -18.18 11.06
C ASP A 160 -10.04 -16.90 11.74
N SER A 161 -9.63 -16.67 12.99
CA SER A 161 -9.98 -15.43 13.72
C SER A 161 -9.42 -14.17 13.05
N THR A 162 -8.23 -14.28 12.46
CA THR A 162 -7.62 -13.20 11.67
C THR A 162 -8.45 -12.93 10.42
N ARG A 163 -8.85 -13.97 9.68
CA ARG A 163 -9.67 -13.85 8.46
C ARG A 163 -11.00 -13.15 8.74
N GLU A 164 -11.69 -13.52 9.82
CA GLU A 164 -12.94 -12.88 10.24
C GLU A 164 -12.74 -11.39 10.55
N THR A 165 -11.67 -11.06 11.28
CA THR A 165 -11.32 -9.67 11.62
C THR A 165 -11.02 -8.86 10.36
N LEU A 166 -10.25 -9.42 9.43
CA LEU A 166 -9.92 -8.76 8.16
C LEU A 166 -11.17 -8.55 7.30
N GLN A 167 -12.06 -9.54 7.19
CA GLN A 167 -13.34 -9.41 6.49
C GLN A 167 -14.18 -8.28 7.06
N LYS A 168 -14.35 -8.25 8.39
CA LYS A 168 -15.10 -7.19 9.06
C LYS A 168 -14.50 -5.82 8.79
N ALA A 169 -13.18 -5.65 8.99
CA ALA A 169 -12.51 -4.37 8.76
C ALA A 169 -12.60 -3.89 7.29
N GLY A 170 -12.59 -4.81 6.33
CA GLY A 170 -12.80 -4.46 4.92
C GLY A 170 -14.24 -4.04 4.63
N LEU A 171 -15.24 -4.66 5.25
CA LEU A 171 -16.65 -4.24 5.16
C LEU A 171 -16.86 -2.88 5.84
N ASP A 172 -16.20 -2.64 6.97
CA ASP A 172 -16.21 -1.35 7.67
C ASP A 172 -15.62 -0.24 6.79
N GLU A 173 -14.57 -0.52 6.00
CA GLU A 173 -14.02 0.44 5.02
C GLU A 173 -15.02 0.77 3.90
N ILE A 174 -15.69 -0.24 3.34
CA ILE A 174 -16.77 -0.01 2.36
C ILE A 174 -17.88 0.83 2.99
N GLY A 175 -18.24 0.53 4.24
CA GLY A 175 -19.19 1.30 5.04
C GLY A 175 -18.77 2.75 5.26
N PHE A 176 -17.49 3.01 5.50
CA PHE A 176 -16.93 4.35 5.62
C PHE A 176 -17.15 5.18 4.35
N TYR A 177 -16.80 4.64 3.18
CA TYR A 177 -17.03 5.35 1.92
C TYR A 177 -18.52 5.51 1.60
N ARG A 178 -19.37 4.56 1.97
CA ARG A 178 -20.83 4.68 1.86
C ARG A 178 -21.37 5.84 2.71
N ALA A 179 -20.99 5.90 3.99
CA ALA A 179 -21.41 6.96 4.89
C ALA A 179 -20.92 8.34 4.45
N ALA A 180 -19.76 8.42 3.79
CA ALA A 180 -19.22 9.64 3.21
C ALA A 180 -19.87 10.04 1.85
N GLY A 181 -20.81 9.25 1.32
CA GLY A 181 -21.40 9.47 -0.01
C GLY A 181 -20.41 9.26 -1.17
N LYS A 182 -19.36 8.45 -0.94
CA LYS A 182 -18.26 8.20 -1.88
C LYS A 182 -18.16 6.75 -2.34
N LEU A 183 -19.18 5.93 -2.08
CA LEU A 183 -19.18 4.52 -2.47
C LEU A 183 -18.96 4.32 -3.98
N GLU A 184 -19.54 5.16 -4.84
CA GLU A 184 -19.32 5.06 -6.29
C GLU A 184 -17.90 5.42 -6.71
N ALA A 185 -17.29 6.42 -6.06
CA ALA A 185 -15.89 6.77 -6.32
C ALA A 185 -14.97 5.62 -5.88
N PHE A 186 -15.26 5.00 -4.74
CA PHE A 186 -14.56 3.81 -4.29
C PHE A 186 -14.75 2.63 -5.26
N ALA A 187 -15.99 2.37 -5.71
CA ALA A 187 -16.31 1.32 -6.66
C ALA A 187 -15.63 1.49 -8.02
N LYS A 188 -15.40 2.73 -8.47
CA LYS A 188 -14.66 2.99 -9.71
C LYS A 188 -13.20 2.52 -9.63
N LEU A 189 -12.60 2.56 -8.44
CA LEU A 189 -11.22 2.13 -8.22
C LEU A 189 -11.12 0.66 -7.83
N ASN A 190 -12.10 0.18 -7.05
CA ASN A 190 -12.02 -1.06 -6.29
C ASN A 190 -13.18 -2.04 -6.57
N GLY A 191 -14.13 -1.69 -7.44
CA GLY A 191 -15.20 -2.58 -7.88
C GLY A 191 -14.72 -3.56 -8.95
N ILE A 192 -15.44 -4.69 -9.08
CA ILE A 192 -15.20 -5.74 -10.09
C ILE A 192 -16.39 -5.84 -11.02
#